data_AF-A0A395JJU2-F1
#
_entry.id   AF-A0A395JJU2-F1
#
_cell.length_a   1.000
_cell.length_b   1.000
_cell.length_c   1.000
_cell.angle_alpha   90.00
_cell.angle_beta   90.00
_cell.angle_gamma   90.00
#
_symmetry.space_group_name_H-M   'P 1'
#
loop_
_entity.id
_entity.type
_entity.pdbx_description
1 polymer ?
#
loop_
_entity_poly.entity_id
_entity_poly.type
_entity_poly.pdbx_seq_one_letter_code
_entity_poly.pdbx_strand_id
1 'polypeptide(L)'
;MSTKINVPNVFRKVVLVTMTAYCVLLVLPYLWTSFYSKQVLSVLAWWGYGGLISIYGVVPYVFVAAMLVSLTGLYFFKRWARTMFALTMLAIGIVSPLFGLAIAPSFDTLFAHVFGLGCGAILALSYLSEAANEFTKQR
;
A
#
# COMPACT_ATOMS: atom_id res chain seq x y z
N MET A 1 20.07 25.35 17.79
CA MET A 1 19.05 24.71 18.66
C MET A 1 18.42 23.58 17.84
N SER A 2 18.86 22.34 18.05
CA SER A 2 18.39 21.18 17.26
C SER A 2 17.05 20.72 17.80
N THR A 3 15.96 20.94 17.06
CA THR A 3 14.64 20.37 17.35
C THR A 3 14.75 18.85 17.28
N LYS A 4 14.68 18.17 18.43
CA LYS A 4 14.61 16.71 18.49
C LYS A 4 13.38 16.24 17.71
N ILE A 5 13.60 15.53 16.61
CA ILE A 5 12.52 14.97 15.80
C ILE A 5 11.86 13.86 16.60
N ASN A 6 10.55 13.95 16.81
CA ASN A 6 9.77 12.88 17.45
C ASN A 6 9.49 11.77 16.42
N VAL A 7 10.37 10.77 16.37
CA VAL A 7 10.33 9.66 15.41
C VAL A 7 9.00 8.89 15.44
N PRO A 8 8.42 8.53 16.62
CA PRO A 8 7.09 7.90 16.67
C PRO A 8 5.97 8.71 16.00
N ASN A 9 5.98 10.03 16.18
CA ASN A 9 4.98 10.89 15.53
C ASN A 9 5.19 11.00 14.02
N VAL A 10 6.45 11.04 13.57
CA VAL A 10 6.77 10.97 12.14
C VAL A 10 6.28 9.65 11.56
N PHE A 11 6.52 8.53 12.23
CA PHE A 11 6.04 7.21 11.81
C PHE A 11 4.52 7.19 11.62
N ARG A 12 3.74 7.67 12.59
CA ARG A 12 2.27 7.74 12.47
C ARG A 12 1.82 8.58 11.27
N LYS A 13 2.49 9.71 11.01
CA LYS A 13 2.19 10.55 9.83
C LYS A 13 2.49 9.81 8.53
N VAL A 14 3.61 9.10 8.44
CA VAL A 14 3.94 8.28 7.26
C VAL A 14 2.90 7.18 7.06
N VAL A 15 2.49 6.48 8.13
CA VAL A 15 1.42 5.47 8.06
C VAL A 15 0.12 6.09 7.55
N LEU A 16 -0.28 7.24 8.07
CA LEU A 16 -1.52 7.92 7.68
C LEU A 16 -1.50 8.38 6.21
N VAL A 17 -0.39 8.97 5.76
CA VAL A 17 -0.23 9.39 4.36
C VAL A 17 -0.26 8.18 3.43
N THR A 18 0.46 7.11 3.77
CA THR A 18 0.47 5.86 3.01
C THR A 18 -0.93 5.24 2.94
N MET A 19 -1.64 5.18 4.06
CA MET A 19 -3.01 4.66 4.11
C MET A 19 -3.97 5.50 3.26
N THR A 20 -3.82 6.83 3.29
CA THR A 20 -4.63 7.74 2.46
C THR A 20 -4.35 7.54 0.97
N ALA A 21 -3.07 7.47 0.58
CA ALA A 21 -2.67 7.19 -0.80
C ALA A 21 -3.23 5.84 -1.28
N TYR A 22 -3.22 4.82 -0.41
CA TYR A 22 -3.81 3.52 -0.72
C TYR A 22 -5.32 3.60 -0.93
N CYS A 23 -6.06 4.28 -0.04
CA CYS A 23 -7.50 4.48 -0.21
C CYS A 23 -7.84 5.23 -1.51
N VAL A 24 -7.04 6.24 -1.87
CA VAL A 24 -7.21 6.96 -3.14
C VAL A 24 -7.03 6.03 -4.34
N LEU A 25 -6.01 5.16 -4.32
CA LEU A 25 -5.81 4.14 -5.35
C LEU A 25 -6.99 3.18 -5.50
N LEU A 26 -7.65 2.81 -4.39
CA LEU A 26 -8.82 1.93 -4.44
C LEU A 26 -10.03 2.61 -5.09
N VAL A 27 -10.16 3.93 -4.94
CA VAL A 27 -11.30 4.69 -5.47
C VAL A 27 -11.07 5.12 -6.92
N LEU A 28 -9.83 5.30 -7.34
CA LEU A 28 -9.46 5.84 -8.66
C LEU A 28 -10.08 5.10 -9.85
N PRO A 29 -10.11 3.75 -9.90
CA PRO A 29 -10.74 3.01 -10.99
C PRO A 29 -12.21 3.35 -11.23
N TYR A 30 -12.95 3.69 -10.17
CA TYR A 30 -14.36 4.08 -10.27
C TYR A 30 -14.54 5.45 -10.91
N LEU A 31 -13.50 6.29 -10.91
CA LEU A 31 -13.51 7.62 -11.51
C LEU A 31 -12.99 7.63 -12.96
N TRP A 32 -12.43 6.52 -13.45
CA TRP A 32 -11.84 6.44 -14.78
C TRP A 32 -12.81 6.80 -15.91
N THR A 33 -14.09 6.44 -15.78
CA THR A 33 -15.12 6.74 -16.77
C THR A 33 -15.39 8.23 -16.95
N SER A 34 -15.04 9.04 -15.94
CA SER A 34 -15.19 10.50 -15.96
C SER A 34 -13.94 11.21 -16.49
N PHE A 35 -12.76 10.63 -16.28
CA PHE A 35 -11.48 11.26 -16.63
C PHE A 35 -10.92 10.84 -18.00
N TYR A 36 -11.28 9.65 -18.50
CA TYR A 36 -10.63 9.08 -19.68
C TYR A 36 -11.60 8.87 -20.85
N SER A 37 -11.08 9.02 -22.06
CA SER A 37 -11.82 8.73 -23.29
C SER A 37 -12.04 7.21 -23.47
N LYS A 38 -13.02 6.84 -24.30
CA LYS A 38 -13.34 5.43 -24.60
C LYS A 38 -12.14 4.64 -25.15
N GLN A 39 -11.27 5.30 -25.92
CA GLN A 39 -10.05 4.71 -26.47
C GLN A 39 -9.08 4.32 -25.35
N VAL A 40 -8.83 5.24 -24.41
CA VAL A 40 -7.96 4.99 -23.26
C VAL A 40 -8.55 3.87 -22.40
N LEU A 41 -9.85 3.89 -22.12
CA LEU A 41 -10.53 2.84 -21.37
C LEU A 41 -10.40 1.45 -22.03
N SER A 42 -10.44 1.38 -23.37
CA SER A 42 -10.25 0.10 -24.09
C SER A 42 -8.84 -0.48 -23.92
N VAL A 43 -7.83 0.38 -23.77
CA VAL A 43 -6.46 -0.05 -23.45
C VAL A 43 -6.38 -0.48 -21.98
N LEU A 44 -6.98 0.27 -21.05
CA LEU A 44 -6.99 -0.12 -19.63
C LEU A 44 -7.70 -1.46 -19.40
N ALA A 45 -8.66 -1.84 -20.26
CA ALA A 45 -9.33 -3.13 -20.20
C ALA A 45 -8.39 -4.33 -20.40
N TRP A 46 -7.17 -4.11 -20.90
CA TRP A 46 -6.13 -5.14 -21.02
C TRP A 46 -5.34 -5.36 -19.72
N TRP A 47 -5.64 -4.61 -18.66
CA TRP A 47 -5.06 -4.90 -17.35
C TRP A 47 -5.44 -6.32 -16.91
N GLY A 48 -4.42 -7.10 -16.57
CA GLY A 48 -4.56 -8.48 -16.14
C GLY A 48 -4.42 -9.49 -17.28
N TYR A 49 -4.16 -9.02 -18.51
CA TYR A 49 -3.97 -9.89 -19.66
C TYR A 49 -2.80 -10.85 -19.44
N GLY A 50 -3.03 -12.14 -19.70
CA GLY A 50 -2.06 -13.21 -19.48
C GLY A 50 -1.82 -13.59 -18.01
N GLY A 51 -2.58 -13.03 -17.07
CA GLY A 51 -2.48 -13.37 -15.66
C GLY A 51 -2.98 -14.77 -15.34
N LEU A 52 -2.28 -15.47 -14.44
CA LEU A 52 -2.73 -16.74 -13.86
C LEU A 52 -3.78 -16.51 -12.76
N ILE A 53 -3.77 -15.33 -12.14
CA ILE A 53 -4.69 -14.92 -11.10
C ILE A 53 -5.57 -13.78 -11.62
N SER A 54 -6.88 -13.90 -11.41
CA SER A 54 -7.83 -12.85 -11.77
C SER A 54 -7.68 -11.63 -10.87
N ILE A 55 -7.52 -10.46 -11.49
CA ILE A 55 -7.51 -9.14 -10.82
C ILE A 55 -8.87 -8.76 -10.22
N TYR A 56 -9.95 -9.42 -10.64
CA TYR A 56 -11.30 -9.25 -10.08
C TYR A 56 -11.69 -10.40 -9.13
N GLY A 57 -10.77 -11.34 -8.90
CA GLY A 57 -10.98 -12.48 -8.01
C GLY A 57 -10.87 -12.11 -6.53
N VAL A 58 -11.04 -13.10 -5.66
CA VAL A 58 -11.00 -12.93 -4.19
C VAL A 58 -9.61 -12.50 -3.69
N VAL A 59 -8.54 -12.93 -4.36
CA VAL A 59 -7.15 -12.74 -3.91
C VAL A 59 -6.77 -11.25 -3.74
N PRO A 60 -7.00 -10.36 -4.72
CA PRO A 60 -6.82 -8.92 -4.54
C PRO A 60 -7.53 -8.34 -3.32
N TYR A 61 -8.79 -8.70 -3.07
CA TYR A 61 -9.55 -8.19 -1.92
C TYR A 61 -8.98 -8.65 -0.58
N VAL A 62 -8.45 -9.88 -0.51
CA VAL A 62 -7.73 -10.36 0.68
C VAL A 62 -6.49 -9.53 0.95
N PHE A 63 -5.71 -9.20 -0.09
CA PHE A 63 -4.55 -8.30 0.05
C PHE A 63 -4.95 -6.90 0.48
N VAL A 64 -6.03 -6.35 -0.08
CA VAL A 64 -6.57 -5.04 0.33
C VAL A 64 -6.94 -5.04 1.81
N ALA A 65 -7.70 -6.04 2.26
CA ALA A 65 -8.09 -6.17 3.65
C ALA A 65 -6.87 -6.32 4.57
N ALA A 66 -5.92 -7.19 4.20
CA ALA A 66 -4.70 -7.40 4.97
C ALA A 66 -3.86 -6.11 5.07
N MET A 67 -3.78 -5.34 3.99
CA MET A 67 -3.09 -4.05 3.96
C MET A 67 -3.74 -3.03 4.90
N LEU A 68 -5.05 -2.85 4.81
CA LEU A 68 -5.78 -1.87 5.63
C LEU A 68 -5.71 -2.23 7.12
N VAL A 69 -5.89 -3.51 7.45
CA VAL A 69 -5.81 -4.01 8.83
C VAL A 69 -4.40 -3.81 9.39
N SER A 70 -3.36 -4.13 8.61
CA SER A 70 -1.98 -3.97 9.05
C SER A 70 -1.57 -2.49 9.17
N LEU A 71 -1.92 -1.61 8.23
CA LEU A 71 -1.68 -0.16 8.34
C LEU A 71 -2.39 0.44 9.56
N THR A 72 -3.64 0.05 9.82
CA THR A 72 -4.38 0.48 11.00
C THR A 72 -3.68 0.02 12.28
N GLY A 73 -3.29 -1.25 12.36
CA GLY A 73 -2.56 -1.77 13.51
C GLY A 73 -1.18 -1.11 13.71
N LEU A 74 -0.48 -0.80 12.62
CA LEU A 74 0.79 -0.07 12.65
C LEU A 74 0.64 1.35 13.20
N TYR A 75 -0.43 2.07 12.85
CA TYR A 75 -0.72 3.39 13.40
C TYR A 75 -0.80 3.38 14.94
N PHE A 76 -1.36 2.29 15.50
CA PHE A 76 -1.45 2.06 16.94
C PHE A 76 -0.23 1.32 17.54
N PHE A 77 0.83 1.09 16.77
CA PHE A 77 2.03 0.36 17.19
C PHE A 77 1.77 -1.08 17.68
N LYS A 78 0.77 -1.77 17.09
CA LYS A 78 0.49 -3.17 17.43
C LYS A 78 1.58 -4.09 16.88
N ARG A 79 2.14 -4.96 17.75
CA ARG A 79 3.24 -5.87 17.38
C ARG A 79 2.88 -6.85 16.26
N TRP A 80 1.67 -7.40 16.28
CA TRP A 80 1.18 -8.30 15.24
C TRP A 80 1.08 -7.60 13.87
N ALA A 81 0.73 -6.32 13.86
CA ALA A 81 0.54 -5.54 12.64
C ALA A 81 1.84 -5.34 11.87
N ARG A 82 2.96 -5.22 12.60
CA ARG A 82 4.29 -5.12 11.99
C ARG A 82 4.66 -6.38 11.21
N THR A 83 4.48 -7.56 11.82
CA THR A 83 4.75 -8.84 11.15
C THR A 83 3.77 -9.06 10.00
N MET A 84 2.48 -8.78 10.21
CA MET A 84 1.45 -8.92 9.17
C MET A 84 1.77 -8.03 7.97
N PHE A 85 2.11 -6.75 8.17
CA PHE A 85 2.47 -5.83 7.09
C PHE A 85 3.66 -6.35 6.28
N ALA A 86 4.73 -6.78 6.96
CA ALA A 86 5.92 -7.31 6.29
C ALA A 86 5.61 -8.57 5.46
N LEU A 87 4.81 -9.49 6.01
CA LEU A 87 4.37 -10.67 5.28
C LEU A 87 3.46 -10.32 4.10
N THR A 88 2.55 -9.36 4.26
CA THR A 88 1.69 -8.87 3.18
C THR A 88 2.54 -8.25 2.05
N MET A 89 3.53 -7.41 2.38
CA MET A 89 4.45 -6.83 1.38
C MET A 89 5.22 -7.90 0.61
N LEU A 90 5.78 -8.88 1.32
CA LEU A 90 6.52 -9.98 0.72
C LEU A 90 5.62 -10.83 -0.18
N ALA A 91 4.42 -11.16 0.28
CA ALA A 91 3.45 -11.91 -0.50
C ALA A 91 3.00 -11.16 -1.76
N ILE A 92 2.76 -9.85 -1.68
CA ILE A 92 2.45 -9.03 -2.85
C ILE A 92 3.62 -9.03 -3.84
N GLY A 93 4.86 -8.91 -3.37
CA GLY A 93 6.04 -8.97 -4.25
C GLY A 93 6.17 -10.30 -4.99
N ILE A 94 5.86 -11.42 -4.34
CA ILE A 94 5.91 -12.76 -4.93
C ILE A 94 4.74 -13.00 -5.89
N VAL A 95 3.54 -12.55 -5.54
CA VAL A 95 2.32 -12.80 -6.31
C VAL A 95 2.15 -11.80 -7.46
N SER A 96 2.77 -10.63 -7.40
CA SER A 96 2.62 -9.56 -8.40
C SER A 96 2.84 -10.02 -9.84
N PRO A 97 3.86 -10.83 -10.19
CA PRO A 97 4.06 -11.31 -11.56
C PRO A 97 2.92 -12.21 -12.07
N LEU A 98 2.14 -12.82 -11.16
CA LEU A 98 1.06 -13.75 -11.51
C LEU A 98 -0.23 -13.04 -11.95
N PHE A 99 -0.34 -11.71 -11.74
CA PHE A 99 -1.49 -10.92 -12.17
C PHE A 99 -1.45 -10.53 -13.65
N GLY A 100 -0.36 -10.83 -14.37
CA GLY A 100 -0.23 -10.52 -15.81
C GLY A 100 0.15 -9.06 -16.08
N LEU A 101 -0.20 -8.57 -17.26
CA LEU A 101 0.21 -7.24 -17.73
C LEU A 101 -0.50 -6.14 -16.94
N ALA A 102 0.28 -5.23 -16.34
CA ALA A 102 -0.23 -4.08 -15.61
C ALA A 102 -0.29 -2.85 -16.52
N ILE A 103 -1.48 -2.27 -16.68
CA ILE A 103 -1.70 -1.01 -17.39
C ILE A 103 -2.26 -0.02 -16.37
N ALA A 104 -1.50 1.03 -16.10
CA ALA A 104 -1.87 2.05 -15.14
C ALA A 104 -1.74 3.43 -15.79
N PRO A 105 -2.76 4.29 -15.69
CA PRO A 105 -2.65 5.69 -16.09
C PRO A 105 -1.61 6.46 -15.27
N SER A 106 -1.22 7.64 -15.75
CA SER A 106 -0.22 8.48 -15.07
C SER A 106 -0.64 8.91 -13.66
N PHE A 107 -1.93 9.15 -13.42
CA PHE A 107 -2.42 9.48 -12.06
C PHE A 107 -2.34 8.29 -11.11
N ASP A 108 -2.75 7.11 -11.55
CA ASP A 108 -2.66 5.87 -10.78
C ASP A 108 -1.20 5.55 -10.42
N THR A 109 -0.30 5.69 -11.39
CA THR A 109 1.14 5.48 -11.15
C THR A 109 1.69 6.47 -10.13
N LEU A 110 1.32 7.75 -10.16
CA LEU A 110 1.76 8.74 -9.16
C LEU A 110 1.42 8.27 -7.73
N PHE A 111 0.15 7.93 -7.48
CA PHE A 111 -0.28 7.49 -6.14
C PHE A 111 0.33 6.14 -5.77
N ALA A 112 0.53 5.24 -6.74
CA ALA A 112 1.21 3.97 -6.52
C ALA A 112 2.67 4.16 -6.08
N HIS A 113 3.39 5.15 -6.64
CA HIS A 113 4.75 5.48 -6.20
C HIS A 113 4.76 6.07 -4.78
N VAL A 114 3.86 7.00 -4.47
CA VAL A 114 3.73 7.57 -3.11
C VAL A 114 3.44 6.46 -2.10
N PHE A 115 2.50 5.57 -2.43
CA PHE A 115 2.18 4.41 -1.61
C PHE A 115 3.39 3.47 -1.44
N GLY A 116 4.09 3.13 -2.52
CA GLY A 116 5.27 2.26 -2.48
C GLY A 116 6.42 2.81 -1.64
N LEU A 117 6.73 4.10 -1.80
CA LEU A 117 7.72 4.81 -0.99
C LEU A 117 7.30 4.83 0.49
N GLY A 118 6.03 5.10 0.75
CA GLY A 118 5.44 5.06 2.09
C GLY A 118 5.58 3.68 2.74
N CYS A 119 5.28 2.61 2.02
CA CYS A 119 5.45 1.24 2.49
C CYS A 119 6.90 0.91 2.82
N GLY A 120 7.84 1.29 1.96
CA GLY A 120 9.28 1.14 2.21
C GLY A 120 9.75 1.90 3.45
N ALA A 121 9.30 3.15 3.60
CA ALA A 121 9.60 3.96 4.77
C ALA A 121 9.01 3.35 6.06
N ILE A 122 7.78 2.83 6.02
CA ILE A 122 7.15 2.14 7.16
C ILE A 122 7.95 0.90 7.55
N LEU A 123 8.37 0.07 6.59
CA LEU A 123 9.22 -1.08 6.86
C LEU A 123 10.53 -0.65 7.52
N ALA A 124 11.24 0.30 6.93
CA ALA A 124 12.51 0.78 7.48
C ALA A 124 12.32 1.34 8.90
N LEU A 125 11.34 2.23 9.12
CA LEU A 125 11.12 2.84 10.42
C LEU A 125 10.64 1.84 11.48
N SER A 126 9.81 0.86 11.12
CA SER A 126 9.24 -0.10 12.07
C SER A 126 10.25 -1.12 12.60
N TYR A 127 11.38 -1.31 11.90
CA TYR A 127 12.44 -2.26 12.28
C TYR A 127 13.79 -1.61 12.61
N LEU A 128 14.14 -0.49 11.97
CA LEU A 128 15.49 0.11 12.03
C LEU A 128 15.55 1.47 12.75
N SER A 129 14.43 1.98 13.25
CA SER A 129 14.38 3.29 13.94
C SER A 129 13.90 3.19 15.38
N GLU A 130 13.97 4.32 16.11
CA GLU A 130 13.44 4.42 17.48
C GLU A 130 11.94 4.08 17.59
N ALA A 131 11.17 4.22 16.50
CA ALA A 131 9.77 3.80 16.44
C ALA A 131 9.61 2.28 16.71
N ALA A 132 10.63 1.47 16.46
CA ALA A 132 10.63 0.04 16.75
C ALA A 132 10.42 -0.27 18.24
N ASN A 133 10.87 0.62 19.14
CA ASN A 133 10.72 0.47 20.59
C ASN A 133 9.28 0.64 21.07
N GLU A 134 8.43 1.33 20.32
CA GLU A 134 7.01 1.48 20.67
C GLU A 134 6.24 0.16 20.47
N PHE A 135 6.67 -0.68 19.53
CA PHE A 135 6.06 -1.99 19.28
C PHE A 135 6.36 -3.03 20.36
N THR A 136 7.39 -2.82 21.19
CA THR A 136 7.74 -3.72 22.30
C THR A 136 7.11 -3.30 23.63
N LYS A 137 6.72 -2.03 23.78
CA LYS A 137 6.07 -1.50 24.99
C LYS A 137 4.62 -1.94 25.15
N GLN A 138 3.88 -2.11 24.04
CA GLN A 138 2.51 -2.59 24.06
C GLN A 138 2.50 -4.12 24.06
N ARG A 139 2.58 -4.71 25.26
CA ARG A 139 2.42 -6.17 25.47
C ARG A 139 0.96 -6.56 25.53
#